data_AF-A0A554XCR8-F1
#
_entry.id   AF-A0A554XCR8-F1
#
_cell.length_a   1.000
_cell.length_b   1.000
_cell.length_c   1.000
_cell.angle_alpha   90.00
_cell.angle_beta   90.00
_cell.angle_gamma   90.00
#
_symmetry.space_group_name_H-M   'P 1'
#
loop_
_entity.id
_entity.type
_entity.pdbx_description
1 polymer ?
#
loop_
_entity_poly.entity_id
_entity_poly.type
_entity_poly.pdbx_seq_one_letter_code
_entity_poly.pdbx_strand_id
1 'polypeptide(L)'
;MLAVGTKFRHRKAPAGRFFPEKTVSLEQYLPVLLFILVGLAVGVLPQVFGYLLGPNRPDPEKNSPYECGFEAFEDARMKFDVRYYLVAILFILFDLEIAFLIPWAVAFADIGATGFWAGVMFLAILVVGFAYEWKKGALDWE
;
A
#
# COMPACT_ATOMS: atom_id res chain seq x y z
N MET A 1 7.20 -62.67 -45.82
CA MET A 1 8.18 -61.56 -45.98
C MET A 1 7.42 -60.25 -45.78
N LEU A 2 7.66 -59.62 -44.62
CA LEU A 2 7.36 -58.26 -44.13
C LEU A 2 6.44 -57.28 -44.90
N ALA A 3 5.43 -56.75 -44.19
CA ALA A 3 5.07 -55.32 -44.13
C ALA A 3 4.04 -55.10 -42.98
N VAL A 4 4.49 -54.99 -41.73
CA VAL A 4 4.59 -53.72 -40.96
C VAL A 4 3.24 -53.04 -40.73
N GLY A 5 2.59 -53.39 -39.61
CA GLY A 5 1.49 -52.63 -39.03
C GLY A 5 2.02 -51.50 -38.15
N THR A 6 1.84 -50.26 -38.59
CA THR A 6 2.14 -49.06 -37.80
C THR A 6 0.87 -48.55 -37.13
N LYS A 7 0.56 -49.10 -35.94
CA LYS A 7 -0.36 -48.46 -35.00
C LYS A 7 0.30 -47.18 -34.49
N PHE A 8 -0.11 -46.03 -35.02
CA PHE A 8 0.26 -44.72 -34.48
C PHE A 8 -0.33 -44.58 -33.07
N ARG A 9 0.47 -44.96 -32.06
CA ARG A 9 0.15 -44.79 -30.65
C ARG A 9 0.34 -43.31 -30.32
N HIS A 10 -0.77 -42.55 -30.29
CA HIS A 10 -0.80 -41.24 -29.65
C HIS A 10 -0.34 -41.40 -28.20
N ARG A 11 0.95 -41.14 -27.93
CA ARG A 11 1.42 -40.90 -26.58
C ARG A 11 0.85 -39.56 -26.16
N LYS A 12 -0.25 -39.57 -25.39
CA LYS A 12 -0.56 -38.42 -24.54
C LYS A 12 0.67 -38.20 -23.66
N ALA A 13 1.31 -37.04 -23.79
CA ALA A 13 2.36 -36.64 -22.87
C ALA A 13 1.81 -36.74 -21.44
N PRO A 14 2.56 -37.28 -20.47
CA PRO A 14 2.14 -37.21 -19.09
C PRO A 14 2.04 -35.73 -18.73
N ALA A 15 0.85 -35.28 -18.35
CA ALA A 15 0.65 -33.97 -17.76
C ALA A 15 1.38 -33.95 -16.42
N GLY A 16 2.69 -33.71 -16.48
CA GLY A 16 3.53 -33.41 -15.33
C GLY A 16 3.13 -32.03 -14.82
N ARG A 17 2.05 -31.99 -14.06
CA ARG A 17 1.60 -30.81 -13.32
C ARG A 17 2.57 -30.59 -12.17
N PHE A 18 3.74 -30.01 -12.47
CA PHE A 18 4.77 -29.66 -11.50
C PHE A 18 4.43 -28.38 -10.72
N PHE A 19 3.34 -27.71 -11.07
CA PHE A 19 2.79 -26.62 -10.27
C PHE A 19 1.79 -27.22 -9.28
N PRO A 20 2.07 -27.23 -7.96
CA PRO A 20 1.01 -27.42 -6.99
C PRO A 20 -0.04 -26.36 -7.29
N GLU A 21 -1.24 -26.78 -7.62
CA GLU A 21 -2.40 -25.90 -7.74
C GLU A 21 -2.65 -25.35 -6.33
N LYS A 22 -1.95 -24.28 -5.95
CA LYS A 22 -2.22 -23.55 -4.72
C LYS A 22 -3.58 -22.92 -4.93
N THR A 23 -4.62 -23.63 -4.56
CA THR A 23 -5.94 -23.05 -4.38
C THR A 23 -5.79 -21.99 -3.31
N VAL A 24 -5.96 -20.72 -3.68
CA VAL A 24 -6.04 -19.63 -2.70
C VAL A 24 -7.23 -19.94 -1.80
N SER A 25 -6.95 -20.46 -0.59
CA SER A 25 -8.00 -20.76 0.37
C SER A 25 -8.27 -19.51 1.19
N LEU A 26 -9.54 -19.10 1.25
CA LEU A 26 -9.96 -17.94 2.05
C LEU A 26 -9.62 -18.12 3.54
N GLU A 27 -9.47 -19.36 3.99
CA GLU A 27 -9.02 -19.72 5.34
C GLU A 27 -7.67 -19.09 5.72
N GLN A 28 -6.77 -18.85 4.76
CA GLN A 28 -5.48 -18.21 5.00
C GLN A 28 -5.60 -16.75 5.45
N TYR A 29 -6.72 -16.09 5.15
CA TYR A 29 -6.98 -14.71 5.56
C TYR A 29 -7.67 -14.60 6.92
N LEU A 30 -8.18 -15.71 7.48
CA LEU A 30 -8.86 -15.71 8.78
C LEU A 30 -7.98 -15.18 9.93
N PRO A 31 -6.69 -15.56 10.05
CA PRO A 31 -5.81 -15.00 11.08
C PRO A 31 -5.61 -13.48 10.94
N VAL A 32 -5.55 -12.98 9.70
CA VAL A 32 -5.40 -11.53 9.42
C VAL A 32 -6.63 -10.77 9.89
N LEU A 33 -7.83 -11.27 9.56
CA LEU A 33 -9.08 -10.68 10.02
C LEU A 33 -9.17 -10.68 11.55
N LEU A 34 -8.85 -11.80 12.19
CA LEU A 34 -8.83 -11.89 13.66
C LEU A 34 -7.85 -10.92 14.28
N PHE A 35 -6.66 -10.74 13.69
CA PHE A 35 -5.68 -9.78 14.17
C PHE A 35 -6.20 -8.34 14.11
N ILE A 36 -6.87 -7.97 13.02
CA ILE A 36 -7.52 -6.65 12.89
C ILE A 36 -8.59 -6.47 13.96
N LEU A 37 -9.46 -7.47 14.16
CA LEU A 37 -10.54 -7.40 15.16
C LEU A 37 -10.01 -7.28 16.59
N VAL A 38 -9.00 -8.09 16.95
CA VAL A 38 -8.36 -8.03 18.26
C VAL A 38 -7.63 -6.70 18.42
N GLY A 39 -6.92 -6.23 17.40
CA GLY A 39 -6.26 -4.92 17.42
C GLY A 39 -7.24 -3.77 17.64
N LEU A 40 -8.38 -3.79 16.95
CA LEU A 40 -9.47 -2.82 17.17
C LEU A 40 -10.05 -2.93 18.58
N ALA A 41 -10.30 -4.14 19.08
CA ALA A 41 -10.80 -4.34 20.43
C ALA A 41 -9.81 -3.80 21.47
N VAL A 42 -8.52 -4.06 21.31
CA VAL A 42 -7.46 -3.54 22.20
C VAL A 42 -7.30 -2.03 22.06
N GLY A 43 -7.51 -1.45 20.88
CA GLY A 43 -7.47 0.01 20.69
C GLY A 43 -8.69 0.74 21.27
N VAL A 44 -9.88 0.15 21.20
CA VAL A 44 -11.15 0.79 21.56
C VAL A 44 -11.58 0.49 22.99
N LEU A 45 -11.46 -0.76 23.46
CA LEU A 45 -11.95 -1.16 24.78
C LEU A 45 -11.33 -0.37 25.94
N PRO A 46 -10.01 -0.11 25.98
CA PRO A 46 -9.44 0.72 27.04
C PRO A 46 -9.99 2.16 27.04
N GLN A 47 -10.29 2.73 25.87
CA GLN A 47 -10.87 4.07 25.80
C GLN A 47 -12.32 4.09 26.25
N VAL A 48 -13.10 3.07 25.90
CA VAL A 48 -14.47 2.89 26.41
C VAL A 48 -14.45 2.68 27.93
N PHE A 49 -13.56 1.85 28.46
CA PHE A 49 -13.42 1.67 29.90
C PHE A 49 -12.94 2.94 30.59
N GLY A 50 -11.98 3.68 30.03
CA GLY A 50 -11.54 4.96 30.55
C GLY A 50 -12.66 5.99 30.60
N TYR A 51 -13.50 6.04 29.56
CA TYR A 51 -14.68 6.90 29.51
C TYR A 51 -15.77 6.51 30.51
N LEU A 52 -16.06 5.21 30.65
CA LEU A 52 -17.13 4.70 31.53
C LEU A 52 -16.75 4.68 33.01
N LEU A 53 -15.49 4.34 33.33
CA LEU A 53 -15.01 4.19 34.71
C LEU A 53 -14.34 5.47 35.24
N GLY A 54 -13.94 6.39 34.35
CA GLY A 54 -13.27 7.63 34.71
C GLY A 54 -14.21 8.66 35.36
N PRO A 55 -13.72 9.50 36.30
CA PRO A 55 -14.49 10.61 36.83
C PRO A 55 -14.86 11.62 35.74
N ASN A 56 -16.16 11.76 35.45
CA ASN A 56 -16.65 12.70 34.45
C ASN A 56 -17.05 14.03 35.13
N ARG A 57 -16.16 15.03 35.08
CA ARG A 57 -16.39 16.39 35.61
C ARG A 57 -16.04 17.45 34.56
N PRO A 58 -16.92 17.62 33.55
CA PRO A 58 -16.71 18.57 32.47
C PRO A 58 -16.86 19.98 33.03
N ASP A 59 -15.98 20.88 32.62
CA ASP A 59 -15.98 22.28 33.00
C ASP A 59 -15.70 23.11 31.75
N PRO A 60 -16.30 24.30 31.58
CA PRO A 60 -16.05 25.15 30.42
C PRO A 60 -14.57 25.43 30.17
N GLU A 61 -13.76 25.62 31.23
CA GLU A 61 -12.32 25.86 31.12
C GLU A 61 -11.52 24.60 30.81
N LYS A 62 -12.03 23.41 31.16
CA LYS A 62 -11.39 22.13 30.77
C LYS A 62 -11.66 21.75 29.32
N ASN A 63 -12.77 22.25 28.78
CA ASN A 63 -13.20 21.97 27.41
C ASN A 63 -12.84 23.10 26.45
N SER A 64 -12.23 24.19 26.93
CA SER A 64 -11.72 25.26 26.07
C SER A 64 -10.43 24.81 25.37
N PRO A 65 -10.18 25.29 24.13
CA PRO A 65 -8.91 25.07 23.45
C PRO A 65 -7.74 25.57 24.29
N TYR A 66 -6.62 24.85 24.26
CA TYR A 66 -5.43 25.24 24.99
C TYR A 66 -4.74 26.45 24.34
N GLU A 67 -4.87 27.62 24.97
CA GLU A 67 -4.24 28.89 24.56
C GLU A 67 -3.64 29.62 25.78
N CYS A 68 -2.87 28.89 26.59
CA CYS A 68 -2.19 29.43 27.80
C CYS A 68 -3.12 30.19 28.78
N GLY A 69 -4.41 29.84 28.82
CA GLY A 69 -5.41 30.47 29.69
C GLY A 69 -6.13 31.68 29.09
N PHE A 70 -5.95 31.94 27.78
CA PHE A 70 -6.70 32.94 27.04
C PHE A 70 -7.77 32.30 26.16
N GLU A 71 -8.78 33.09 25.78
CA GLU A 71 -9.71 32.68 24.73
C GLU A 71 -8.98 32.62 23.38
N ALA A 72 -9.33 31.65 22.54
CA ALA A 72 -8.72 31.49 21.23
C ALA A 72 -8.87 32.78 20.40
N PHE A 73 -7.74 33.42 20.12
CA PHE A 73 -7.69 34.75 19.51
C PHE A 73 -7.97 34.73 18.01
N GLU A 74 -7.83 33.57 17.35
CA GLU A 74 -7.91 33.45 15.89
C GLU A 74 -8.94 32.41 15.43
N ASP A 75 -9.51 32.65 14.24
CA ASP A 75 -10.40 31.71 13.55
C ASP A 75 -9.59 30.51 13.04
N ALA A 76 -10.00 29.29 13.40
CA ALA A 76 -9.34 28.03 13.02
C ALA A 76 -9.41 27.74 11.50
N ARG A 77 -9.97 28.64 10.69
CA ARG A 77 -10.16 28.52 9.24
C ARG A 77 -9.06 29.19 8.42
N MET A 78 -7.82 29.12 8.89
CA MET A 78 -6.67 29.56 8.11
C MET A 78 -6.44 28.64 6.90
N LYS A 79 -5.98 29.21 5.78
CA LYS A 79 -5.57 28.40 4.63
C LYS A 79 -4.26 27.71 4.96
N PHE A 80 -4.27 26.39 4.92
CA PHE A 80 -3.05 25.60 5.02
C PHE A 80 -2.16 25.85 3.79
N ASP A 81 -0.85 25.73 3.99
CA ASP A 81 0.13 25.92 2.93
C ASP A 81 -0.07 24.86 1.81
N VAL A 82 0.09 25.28 0.55
CA VAL A 82 -0.01 24.42 -0.63
C VAL A 82 1.04 23.30 -0.61
N ARG A 83 2.13 23.47 0.15
CA ARG A 83 3.19 22.45 0.33
C ARG A 83 2.64 21.08 0.75
N TYR A 84 1.65 21.02 1.65
CA TYR A 84 1.04 19.75 2.07
C TYR A 84 0.36 19.01 0.91
N TYR A 85 -0.23 19.76 -0.02
CA TYR A 85 -0.86 19.22 -1.22
C TYR A 85 0.18 18.69 -2.21
N LEU A 86 1.32 19.38 -2.38
CA LEU A 86 2.41 18.93 -3.24
C LEU A 86 2.99 17.59 -2.75
N VAL A 87 3.22 17.45 -1.44
CA VAL A 87 3.68 16.20 -0.83
C VAL A 87 2.66 15.07 -1.01
N ALA A 88 1.37 15.36 -0.83
CA ALA A 88 0.31 14.37 -0.99
C ALA A 88 0.23 13.83 -2.43
N ILE A 89 0.30 14.71 -3.44
CA ILE A 89 0.31 14.27 -4.85
C ILE A 89 1.56 13.47 -5.17
N LEU A 90 2.73 13.93 -4.71
CA LEU A 90 3.98 13.21 -4.93
C LEU A 90 3.92 11.80 -4.33
N PHE A 91 3.39 11.67 -3.12
CA PHE A 91 3.16 10.37 -2.49
C PHE A 91 2.22 9.48 -3.31
N ILE A 92 1.11 10.01 -3.81
CA ILE A 92 0.17 9.25 -4.64
C ILE A 92 0.83 8.77 -5.94
N LEU A 93 1.63 9.62 -6.59
CA LEU A 93 2.36 9.25 -7.81
C LEU A 93 3.35 8.11 -7.52
N PHE A 94 4.20 8.25 -6.49
CA PHE A 94 5.15 7.20 -6.10
C PHE A 94 4.47 5.90 -5.64
N ASP A 95 3.35 5.97 -4.92
CA ASP A 95 2.60 4.77 -4.49
C ASP A 95 2.06 4.00 -5.70
N LEU A 96 1.49 4.72 -6.67
CA LEU A 96 1.04 4.15 -7.93
C LEU A 96 2.20 3.54 -8.74
N GLU A 97 3.38 4.16 -8.71
CA GLU A 97 4.58 3.61 -9.35
C GLU A 97 5.02 2.28 -8.72
N ILE A 98 5.02 2.18 -7.40
CA ILE A 98 5.33 0.94 -6.68
C ILE A 98 4.33 -0.16 -7.03
N ALA A 99 3.04 0.19 -7.17
CA ALA A 99 2.02 -0.75 -7.62
C ALA A 99 2.33 -1.36 -9.00
N PHE A 100 3.02 -0.64 -9.89
CA PHE A 100 3.51 -1.18 -11.18
C PHE A 100 4.84 -1.93 -11.07
N LEU A 101 5.72 -1.51 -10.16
CA LEU A 101 7.01 -2.18 -9.95
C LEU A 101 6.87 -3.56 -9.32
N ILE A 102 5.87 -3.79 -8.47
CA ILE A 102 5.67 -5.10 -7.80
C ILE A 102 5.42 -6.22 -8.84
N PRO A 103 4.44 -6.14 -9.76
CA PRO A 103 4.25 -7.15 -10.80
C PRO A 103 5.48 -7.36 -11.68
N TRP A 104 6.17 -6.27 -12.04
CA TRP A 104 7.41 -6.33 -12.81
C TRP A 104 8.52 -7.08 -12.08
N ALA A 105 8.70 -6.82 -10.78
CA ALA A 105 9.68 -7.48 -9.93
C ALA A 105 9.34 -8.97 -9.71
N VAL A 106 8.06 -9.30 -9.51
CA VAL A 106 7.60 -10.69 -9.33
C VAL A 106 7.78 -11.51 -10.62
N ALA A 107 7.53 -10.92 -11.79
CA ALA A 107 7.66 -11.58 -13.09
C ALA A 107 9.07 -11.46 -13.71
N PHE A 108 10.04 -10.88 -13.00
CA PHE A 108 11.35 -10.49 -13.56
C PHE A 108 12.11 -11.64 -14.25
N ALA A 109 12.01 -12.85 -13.71
CA ALA A 109 12.66 -14.03 -14.26
C ALA A 109 12.08 -14.48 -15.62
N ASP A 110 10.81 -14.16 -15.91
CA ASP A 110 10.06 -14.67 -17.06
C ASP A 110 10.01 -13.68 -18.24
N ILE A 111 10.21 -12.38 -17.97
CA ILE A 111 10.02 -11.29 -18.96
C ILE A 111 11.25 -11.00 -19.83
N GLY A 112 12.41 -11.60 -19.52
CA GLY A 112 13.64 -11.48 -20.29
C GLY A 112 14.18 -10.05 -20.44
N ALA A 113 15.06 -9.84 -21.43
CA ALA A 113 15.76 -8.56 -21.63
C ALA A 113 14.80 -7.40 -21.98
N THR A 114 13.71 -7.67 -22.71
CA THR A 114 12.72 -6.64 -23.05
C THR A 114 11.99 -6.13 -21.82
N GLY A 115 11.56 -7.04 -20.93
CA GLY A 115 10.95 -6.66 -19.66
C GLY A 115 11.92 -5.92 -18.74
N PHE A 116 13.18 -6.34 -18.70
CA PHE A 116 14.23 -5.62 -17.97
C PHE A 116 14.34 -4.16 -18.43
N TRP A 117 14.53 -3.92 -19.73
CA TRP A 117 14.69 -2.56 -20.26
C TRP A 117 13.42 -1.72 -20.14
N ALA A 118 12.24 -2.33 -20.25
CA ALA A 118 10.98 -1.64 -20.00
C ALA A 118 10.89 -1.13 -18.55
N GLY A 119 11.29 -1.94 -17.57
CA GLY A 119 11.32 -1.53 -16.16
C GLY A 119 12.40 -0.49 -15.85
N VAL A 120 13.59 -0.61 -16.46
CA VAL A 120 14.65 0.40 -16.35
C VAL A 120 14.19 1.74 -16.93
N MET A 121 13.55 1.73 -18.10
CA MET A 121 13.01 2.94 -18.71
C MET A 121 11.89 3.55 -17.86
N PHE A 122 11.01 2.72 -17.30
CA PHE A 122 9.98 3.16 -16.37
C PHE A 122 10.61 3.88 -15.18
N LEU A 123 11.54 3.23 -14.47
CA LEU A 123 12.27 3.83 -13.35
C LEU A 123 13.01 5.12 -13.72
N ALA A 124 13.64 5.17 -14.89
CA ALA A 124 14.37 6.35 -15.35
C ALA A 124 13.45 7.56 -15.51
N ILE A 125 12.24 7.39 -16.05
CA ILE A 125 11.25 8.47 -16.18
C ILE A 125 10.87 9.01 -14.79
N LEU A 126 10.72 8.12 -13.80
CA LEU A 126 10.35 8.49 -12.42
C LEU A 126 11.46 9.26 -11.73
N VAL A 127 12.69 8.79 -11.83
CA VAL A 127 13.86 9.48 -11.28
C VAL A 127 14.01 10.86 -11.90
N VAL A 128 13.74 11.02 -13.20
CA VAL A 128 13.78 12.32 -13.88
C VAL A 128 12.65 13.23 -13.38
N GLY A 129 11.43 12.73 -13.24
CA GLY A 129 10.29 13.48 -12.70
C GLY A 129 10.56 13.98 -11.27
N PHE A 130 11.03 13.09 -10.40
CA PHE A 130 11.41 13.42 -9.03
C PHE A 130 12.55 14.44 -8.97
N ALA A 131 13.60 14.25 -9.77
CA ALA A 131 14.72 15.19 -9.83
C ALA A 131 14.29 16.58 -10.33
N TYR A 132 13.30 16.65 -11.22
CA TYR A 132 12.73 17.91 -11.68
C TYR A 132 11.97 18.64 -10.56
N GLU A 133 11.11 17.93 -9.83
CA GLU A 133 10.34 18.51 -8.72
C GLU A 133 11.24 18.96 -7.57
N TRP A 134 12.27 18.18 -7.24
CA TRP A 134 13.30 18.56 -6.29
C TRP A 134 13.96 19.87 -6.70
N LYS A 135 14.43 19.96 -7.96
CA LYS A 135 15.06 21.18 -8.47
C LYS A 135 14.13 22.38 -8.52
N LYS A 136 12.83 22.16 -8.59
CA LYS A 136 11.80 23.21 -8.55
C LYS A 136 11.47 23.70 -7.14
N GLY A 137 12.04 23.10 -6.10
CA GLY A 137 11.79 23.49 -4.71
C GLY A 137 10.41 23.09 -4.22
N ALA A 138 9.75 22.12 -4.87
CA ALA A 138 8.45 21.61 -4.42
C ALA A 138 8.54 20.90 -3.04
N LEU A 139 9.77 20.60 -2.61
CA LEU A 139 10.12 19.92 -1.37
C LEU A 139 10.90 20.82 -0.39
N ASP A 140 11.00 22.13 -0.65
CA ASP A 140 11.70 23.04 0.25
C ASP A 140 10.79 23.45 1.43
N TRP A 141 11.31 23.29 2.65
CA TRP A 141 10.59 23.48 3.91
C TRP A 141 11.00 24.74 4.67
N GLU A 142 11.69 25.65 3.99
CA GLU A 142 12.07 26.98 4.50
C GLU A 142 11.10 28.08 4.04
#